data_AF-A0A1I0J2X2-F1
#
_entry.id   AF-A0A1I0J2X2-F1
#
_cell.length_a   1.000
_cell.length_b   1.000
_cell.length_c   1.000
_cell.angle_alpha   90.00
_cell.angle_beta   90.00
_cell.angle_gamma   90.00
#
_symmetry.space_group_name_H-M   'P 1'
#
loop_
_entity.id
_entity.type
_entity.pdbx_description
1 polymer ?
#
loop_
_entity_poly.entity_id
_entity_poly.type
_entity_poly.pdbx_seq_one_letter_code
_entity_poly.pdbx_strand_id
1 'polypeptide(L)'
;MSRRLVITADDLGREAGSTEVILGLLAEGHVSATTLICLSPSAAHAAERVRELGVVPRVHVTLTSERGVPRWRPLTGGASLTGPDGTLFDDPFALGARGAAEDVEREAEAQLGWMREHGLAPEAADSHAGTLYGLHGRSWLAETLR
;
A
#
# COMPACT_ATOMS: atom_id res chain seq x y z
N MET A 1 29.45 -6.24 17.53
CA MET A 1 28.55 -5.80 16.44
C MET A 1 27.16 -5.60 17.00
N SER A 2 26.51 -4.48 16.74
CA SER A 2 25.10 -4.28 17.09
C SER A 2 24.21 -4.88 15.98
N ARG A 3 23.15 -5.58 16.38
CA ARG A 3 22.08 -6.03 15.47
C ARG A 3 20.97 -4.99 15.50
N ARG A 4 20.37 -4.68 14.34
CA ARG A 4 19.20 -3.81 14.22
C ARG A 4 18.03 -4.65 13.71
N LEU A 5 16.85 -4.46 14.28
CA LEU A 5 15.61 -5.13 13.89
C LEU A 5 14.57 -4.05 13.60
N VAL A 6 13.85 -4.21 12.49
CA VAL A 6 12.65 -3.42 12.19
C VAL A 6 11.48 -4.38 12.21
N ILE A 7 10.53 -4.12 13.10
CA ILE A 7 9.22 -4.79 13.13
C ILE A 7 8.24 -3.85 12.44
N THR A 8 7.62 -4.31 11.37
CA THR A 8 6.66 -3.54 10.57
C THR A 8 5.28 -4.13 10.77
N ALA A 9 4.29 -3.31 11.06
CA ALA A 9 2.88 -3.68 10.93
C ALA A 9 2.37 -3.19 9.57
N ASP A 10 1.99 -4.11 8.70
CA ASP A 10 1.49 -3.77 7.36
C ASP A 10 0.03 -3.28 7.42
N ASP A 11 -0.48 -2.78 6.30
CA ASP A 11 -1.89 -2.45 6.10
C ASP A 11 -2.46 -1.29 6.96
N LEU A 12 -1.64 -0.31 7.36
CA LEU A 12 -2.17 0.92 7.93
C LEU A 12 -3.16 1.56 6.94
N GLY A 13 -4.30 2.03 7.45
CA GLY A 13 -5.34 2.64 6.63
C GLY A 13 -6.27 1.63 5.95
N ARG A 14 -6.03 0.32 5.98
CA ARG A 14 -6.93 -0.68 5.36
C ARG A 14 -8.39 -0.51 5.77
N GLU A 15 -8.65 -0.43 7.07
CA GLU A 15 -9.96 -0.15 7.67
C GLU A 15 -9.78 0.51 9.05
N ALA A 16 -10.87 1.07 9.60
CA ALA A 16 -10.80 1.81 10.88
C ALA A 16 -10.30 0.93 12.05
N GLY A 17 -10.78 -0.31 12.14
CA GLY A 17 -10.42 -1.21 13.25
C GLY A 17 -8.93 -1.56 13.27
N SER A 18 -8.39 -2.02 12.15
CA SER A 18 -6.96 -2.35 12.05
C SER A 18 -6.07 -1.11 12.19
N THR A 19 -6.51 0.05 11.68
CA THR A 19 -5.79 1.32 11.82
C THR A 19 -5.58 1.68 13.28
N GLU A 20 -6.61 1.63 14.12
CA GLU A 20 -6.46 1.95 15.55
C GLU A 20 -5.53 0.96 16.27
N VAL A 21 -5.55 -0.33 15.91
CA VAL A 21 -4.61 -1.32 16.47
C VAL A 21 -3.17 -0.99 16.08
N ILE A 22 -2.90 -0.70 14.82
CA ILE A 22 -1.54 -0.37 14.35
C ILE A 22 -1.03 0.91 15.01
N LEU A 23 -1.88 1.94 15.12
CA LEU A 23 -1.53 3.18 15.82
C LEU A 23 -1.21 2.94 17.30
N GLY A 24 -1.98 2.08 17.98
CA GLY A 24 -1.70 1.66 19.35
C GLY A 24 -0.35 0.94 19.48
N LEU A 25 -0.07 -0.03 18.60
CA LEU A 25 1.20 -0.76 18.57
C LEU A 25 2.41 0.16 18.34
N LEU A 26 2.25 1.20 17.51
CA LEU A 26 3.28 2.23 17.29
C LEU A 26 3.47 3.10 18.54
N ALA A 27 2.38 3.60 19.12
CA ALA A 27 2.42 4.45 20.30
C ALA A 27 3.04 3.75 21.52
N GLU A 28 2.79 2.44 21.67
CA GLU A 28 3.33 1.60 22.74
C GLU A 28 4.75 1.08 22.44
N GLY A 29 5.27 1.32 21.23
CA GLY A 29 6.61 0.89 20.81
C GLY A 29 6.75 -0.61 20.56
N HIS A 30 5.63 -1.32 20.32
CA HIS A 30 5.62 -2.75 19.99
C HIS A 30 6.03 -3.03 18.54
N VAL A 31 5.81 -2.07 17.65
CA VAL A 31 6.31 -2.09 16.27
C VAL A 31 7.12 -0.81 16.01
N SER A 32 8.08 -0.90 15.10
CA SER A 32 9.02 0.20 14.79
C SER A 32 8.69 0.92 13.49
N ALA A 33 7.81 0.35 12.67
CA ALA A 33 7.44 0.87 11.36
C ALA A 33 6.04 0.38 10.97
N THR A 34 5.49 1.01 9.94
CA THR A 34 4.25 0.58 9.29
C THR A 34 4.25 0.98 7.83
N THR A 35 3.35 0.41 7.04
CA THR A 35 3.17 0.68 5.60
C THR A 35 1.71 1.07 5.36
N LEU A 36 1.47 2.08 4.53
CA LEU A 36 0.15 2.71 4.34
C LEU A 36 -0.48 2.29 3.01
N ILE A 37 -1.71 1.78 3.08
CA ILE A 37 -2.59 1.63 1.91
C ILE A 37 -3.26 2.97 1.62
N CYS A 38 -2.92 3.58 0.48
CA CYS A 38 -3.38 4.92 0.11
C CYS A 38 -4.74 4.94 -0.61
N LEU A 39 -5.25 3.77 -1.01
CA LEU A 39 -6.45 3.62 -1.83
C LEU A 39 -7.74 3.51 -1.02
N SER A 40 -7.62 3.23 0.27
CA SER A 40 -8.77 2.97 1.12
C SER A 40 -9.48 4.28 1.50
N PRO A 41 -10.78 4.23 1.83
CA PRO A 41 -11.48 5.38 2.39
C PRO A 41 -10.90 5.88 3.73
N SER A 42 -10.15 5.04 4.45
CA SER A 42 -9.54 5.38 5.74
C SER A 42 -8.12 5.93 5.62
N ALA A 43 -7.53 5.96 4.43
CA ALA A 43 -6.13 6.34 4.22
C ALA A 43 -5.79 7.74 4.73
N ALA A 44 -6.61 8.74 4.41
CA ALA A 44 -6.37 10.13 4.83
C ALA A 44 -6.38 10.27 6.37
N HIS A 45 -7.36 9.65 7.03
CA HIS A 45 -7.41 9.62 8.49
C HIS A 45 -6.19 8.92 9.08
N ALA A 46 -5.81 7.75 8.55
CA ALA A 46 -4.65 7.01 9.02
C ALA A 46 -3.34 7.80 8.85
N ALA A 47 -3.18 8.51 7.73
CA ALA A 47 -2.05 9.39 7.46
C ALA A 47 -1.94 10.56 8.46
N GLU A 48 -3.07 11.18 8.80
CA GLU A 48 -3.09 12.23 9.82
C GLU A 48 -2.68 11.69 11.19
N ARG A 49 -3.28 10.58 11.62
CA ARG A 49 -3.07 9.99 12.95
C ARG A 49 -1.66 9.45 13.15
N VAL A 50 -1.09 8.78 12.15
CA VAL A 50 0.30 8.27 12.26
C VAL A 50 1.31 9.41 12.35
N ARG A 51 1.04 10.54 11.70
CA ARG A 51 1.86 11.75 11.77
C ARG A 51 1.80 12.41 13.15
N GLU A 52 0.66 12.38 13.84
CA GLU A 52 0.56 12.84 15.24
C GLU A 52 1.49 12.05 16.17
N LEU A 53 1.78 10.78 15.85
CA LEU A 53 2.75 9.96 16.56
C LEU A 53 4.21 10.24 16.16
N GLY A 54 4.46 11.14 15.21
CA GLY A 54 5.80 11.44 14.69
C GLY A 54 6.38 10.32 13.82
N VAL A 55 5.54 9.39 13.33
CA VAL A 55 5.96 8.27 12.49
C VAL A 55 5.63 8.57 11.02
N VAL A 56 6.59 8.31 10.14
CA VAL A 56 6.36 8.35 8.69
C VAL A 56 6.16 6.92 8.19
N PRO A 57 4.95 6.55 7.72
CA PRO A 57 4.72 5.23 7.16
C PRO A 57 5.45 5.09 5.82
N ARG A 58 5.74 3.84 5.44
CA ARG A 58 6.25 3.48 4.11
C ARG A 58 5.12 3.32 3.11
N VAL A 59 5.42 3.35 1.82
CA VAL A 59 4.41 3.07 0.79
C VAL A 59 4.07 1.58 0.85
N HIS A 60 2.81 1.22 1.06
CA HIS A 60 2.35 -0.15 0.83
C HIS A 60 1.77 -0.21 -0.58
N VAL A 61 2.58 -0.60 -1.58
CA VAL A 61 2.13 -0.59 -2.97
C VAL A 61 1.00 -1.60 -3.14
N THR A 62 -0.20 -1.08 -3.42
CA THR A 62 -1.44 -1.86 -3.49
C THR A 62 -1.95 -1.92 -4.92
N LEU A 63 -1.94 -3.12 -5.50
CA LEU A 63 -2.39 -3.37 -6.89
C LEU A 63 -3.61 -4.30 -6.95
N THR A 64 -4.01 -4.87 -5.83
CA THR A 64 -5.20 -5.71 -5.69
C THR A 64 -6.07 -5.23 -4.55
N SER A 65 -7.39 -5.41 -4.68
CA SER A 65 -8.30 -5.30 -3.55
C SER A 65 -8.39 -6.64 -2.83
N GLU A 66 -8.30 -6.66 -1.53
CA GLU A 66 -8.52 -7.91 -0.81
C GLU A 66 -10.01 -8.20 -0.58
N ARG A 67 -10.29 -9.44 -0.20
CA ARG A 67 -11.66 -9.88 0.13
C ARG A 67 -12.03 -9.46 1.55
N GLY A 68 -13.29 -9.14 1.76
CA GLY A 68 -13.84 -8.82 3.09
C GLY A 68 -13.91 -7.33 3.41
N VAL A 69 -13.30 -6.47 2.58
CA VAL A 69 -13.47 -5.01 2.62
C VAL A 69 -14.05 -4.51 1.29
N PRO A 70 -14.63 -3.30 1.22
CA PRO A 70 -15.04 -2.70 -0.04
C PRO A 70 -13.85 -2.62 -1.02
N ARG A 71 -14.05 -3.05 -2.27
CA ARG A 71 -12.99 -3.01 -3.29
C ARG A 71 -12.55 -1.57 -3.55
N TRP A 72 -11.24 -1.40 -3.66
CA TRP A 72 -10.61 -0.11 -3.91
C TRP A 72 -10.51 0.18 -5.40
N ARG A 73 -10.45 1.47 -5.73
CA ARG A 73 -10.12 1.93 -7.08
C ARG A 73 -8.66 2.36 -7.11
N PRO A 74 -7.95 2.18 -8.24
CA PRO A 74 -6.65 2.80 -8.43
C PRO A 74 -6.76 4.33 -8.33
N LEU A 75 -5.68 4.99 -7.93
CA LEU A 75 -5.59 6.46 -8.01
C LEU A 75 -5.50 6.93 -9.46
N THR A 76 -4.99 6.07 -10.34
CA THR A 76 -4.90 6.31 -11.77
C THR A 76 -6.09 5.73 -12.54
N GLY A 77 -6.22 6.09 -13.82
CA GLY A 77 -7.16 5.46 -14.76
C GLY A 77 -6.67 4.13 -15.36
N GLY A 78 -5.77 3.41 -14.69
CA GLY A 78 -5.12 2.20 -15.22
C GLY A 78 -6.08 1.03 -15.45
N ALA A 79 -6.69 0.96 -16.63
CA ALA A 79 -7.70 -0.04 -16.97
C ALA A 79 -7.17 -1.49 -16.95
N SER A 80 -5.85 -1.68 -17.05
CA SER A 80 -5.25 -3.02 -16.95
C SER A 80 -5.16 -3.54 -15.51
N LEU A 81 -5.37 -2.69 -14.50
CA LEU A 81 -5.36 -3.04 -13.08
C LEU A 81 -6.75 -3.39 -12.55
N THR A 82 -7.80 -3.13 -13.32
CA THR A 82 -9.19 -3.16 -12.84
C THR A 82 -10.08 -4.17 -13.54
N GLY A 83 -11.07 -4.66 -12.79
CA GLY A 83 -12.23 -5.38 -13.32
C GLY A 83 -13.23 -4.47 -14.04
N PRO A 84 -14.35 -5.02 -14.54
CA PRO A 84 -15.36 -4.27 -15.29
C PRO A 84 -16.03 -3.11 -14.54
N ASP A 85 -16.01 -3.14 -13.20
CA ASP A 85 -16.57 -2.08 -12.35
C ASP A 85 -15.56 -0.96 -12.02
N GLY A 86 -14.34 -1.06 -12.58
CA GLY A 86 -13.24 -0.13 -12.37
C GLY A 86 -12.61 -0.20 -10.99
N THR A 87 -12.82 -1.29 -10.25
CA THR A 87 -12.10 -1.57 -9.00
C THR A 87 -10.93 -2.52 -9.26
N LEU A 88 -9.89 -2.45 -8.43
CA LEU A 88 -8.73 -3.34 -8.55
C LEU A 88 -9.17 -4.80 -8.48
N PHE A 89 -8.47 -5.68 -9.21
CA PHE A 89 -8.72 -7.11 -9.10
C PHE A 89 -8.57 -7.60 -7.67
N ASP A 90 -9.40 -8.57 -7.29
CA ASP A 90 -9.26 -9.34 -6.05
C ASP A 90 -8.53 -10.67 -6.23
N ASP A 91 -8.33 -11.08 -7.49
CA ASP A 91 -7.50 -12.21 -7.87
C ASP A 91 -6.14 -11.72 -8.40
N PRO A 92 -5.03 -11.98 -7.70
CA PRO A 92 -3.71 -11.58 -8.15
C PRO A 92 -3.26 -12.30 -9.43
N PHE A 93 -3.80 -13.47 -9.76
CA PHE A 93 -3.51 -14.13 -11.03
C PHE A 93 -4.17 -13.40 -12.21
N ALA A 94 -5.39 -12.88 -12.02
CA ALA A 94 -6.06 -12.04 -13.01
C ALA A 94 -5.28 -10.73 -13.25
N LEU A 95 -4.79 -10.10 -12.18
CA LEU A 95 -3.87 -8.96 -12.28
C LEU A 95 -2.59 -9.37 -13.02
N GLY A 96 -1.96 -10.49 -12.66
CA GLY A 96 -0.75 -11.00 -13.31
C GLY A 96 -0.89 -11.23 -14.82
N ALA A 97 -2.07 -11.66 -15.26
CA ALA A 97 -2.36 -11.91 -16.67
C ALA A 97 -2.71 -10.64 -17.47
N ARG A 98 -3.30 -9.63 -16.82
CA ARG A 98 -3.82 -8.43 -17.51
C ARG A 98 -3.00 -7.17 -17.29
N GLY A 99 -2.29 -7.06 -16.17
CA GLY A 99 -1.60 -5.86 -15.73
C GLY A 99 -0.48 -5.46 -16.69
N ALA A 100 -0.58 -4.23 -17.21
CA ALA A 100 0.46 -3.60 -18.01
C ALA A 100 1.48 -2.94 -17.07
N ALA A 101 2.78 -3.06 -17.39
CA ALA A 101 3.84 -2.50 -16.56
C ALA A 101 3.70 -0.99 -16.42
N GLU A 102 3.31 -0.30 -17.49
CA GLU A 102 3.12 1.14 -17.52
C GLU A 102 1.97 1.60 -16.61
N ASP A 103 0.93 0.78 -16.44
CA ASP A 103 -0.15 1.08 -15.49
C ASP A 103 0.31 0.85 -14.05
N VAL A 104 1.07 -0.22 -13.79
CA VAL A 104 1.62 -0.53 -12.47
C VAL A 104 2.60 0.54 -12.01
N GLU A 105 3.54 0.96 -12.87
CA GLU A 105 4.51 2.02 -12.58
C GLU A 105 3.79 3.35 -12.25
N ARG A 106 2.83 3.76 -13.07
CA ARG A 106 2.06 4.99 -12.82
C ARG A 106 1.24 4.92 -11.54
N GLU A 107 0.64 3.77 -11.24
CA GLU A 107 -0.14 3.59 -10.01
C GLU A 107 0.74 3.62 -8.77
N ALA A 108 1.92 2.99 -8.80
CA ALA A 108 2.88 3.04 -7.70
C ALA A 108 3.39 4.48 -7.46
N GLU A 109 3.74 5.21 -8.53
CA GLU A 109 4.13 6.61 -8.43
C GLU A 109 2.97 7.49 -7.94
N ALA A 110 1.74 7.23 -8.36
CA ALA A 110 0.56 7.95 -7.88
C ALA A 110 0.31 7.71 -6.39
N GLN A 111 0.53 6.50 -5.87
CA GLN A 111 0.43 6.20 -4.43
C GLN A 111 1.51 6.93 -3.62
N LEU A 112 2.74 6.96 -4.13
CA LEU A 112 3.82 7.77 -3.53
C LEU A 112 3.49 9.27 -3.58
N GLY A 113 2.97 9.77 -4.71
CA GLY A 113 2.54 11.15 -4.90
C GLY A 113 1.43 11.53 -3.92
N TRP A 114 0.42 10.67 -3.76
CA TRP A 114 -0.66 10.86 -2.80
C TRP A 114 -0.12 11.00 -1.37
N MET A 115 0.83 10.15 -0.95
CA MET A 115 1.46 10.27 0.38
C MET A 115 2.17 11.62 0.56
N ARG A 116 2.89 12.07 -0.47
CA ARG A 116 3.59 13.38 -0.47
C ARG A 116 2.62 14.55 -0.38
N GLU A 117 1.51 14.50 -1.10
CA GLU A 117 0.44 15.50 -1.05
C GLU A 117 -0.23 15.58 0.33
N HIS A 118 -0.25 14.45 1.06
CA HIS A 118 -0.73 14.38 2.45
C HIS A 118 0.36 14.69 3.49
N GLY A 119 1.50 15.25 3.06
CA GLY A 119 2.57 15.73 3.93
C GLY A 119 3.46 14.63 4.51
N LEU A 120 3.43 13.43 3.93
CA LEU A 120 4.32 12.32 4.29
C LEU A 120 5.54 12.28 3.36
N ALA A 121 6.69 11.86 3.87
CA ALA A 121 7.92 11.70 3.10
C ALA A 121 8.47 10.26 3.25
N PRO A 122 7.79 9.24 2.68
CA PRO A 122 8.19 7.86 2.84
C PRO A 122 9.58 7.60 2.25
N GLU A 123 10.42 6.85 2.97
CA GLU A 123 11.80 6.51 2.56
C GLU A 123 11.94 5.09 2.03
N ALA A 124 10.87 4.30 2.09
CA ALA A 124 10.84 2.93 1.61
C ALA A 124 9.42 2.55 1.18
N ALA A 125 9.34 1.46 0.43
CA ALA A 125 8.12 0.87 -0.06
C ALA A 125 8.18 -0.65 0.11
N ASP A 126 7.00 -1.25 0.23
CA ASP A 126 6.80 -2.69 0.10
C ASP A 126 5.51 -2.97 -0.70
N SER A 127 4.98 -4.19 -0.65
CA SER A 127 3.89 -4.64 -1.53
C SER A 127 2.76 -5.33 -0.79
N HIS A 128 1.55 -4.79 -0.94
CA HIS A 128 0.34 -5.45 -0.46
C HIS A 128 0.11 -6.78 -1.18
N ALA A 129 -0.12 -7.82 -0.38
CA ALA A 129 -0.21 -9.21 -0.82
C ALA A 129 0.99 -9.70 -1.68
N GLY A 130 2.13 -9.00 -1.67
CA GLY A 130 3.31 -9.35 -2.47
C GLY A 130 3.08 -9.37 -3.98
N THR A 131 2.07 -8.67 -4.47
CA THR A 131 1.66 -8.64 -5.88
C THR A 131 2.71 -7.98 -6.77
N LEU A 132 3.32 -6.89 -6.32
CA LEU A 132 4.43 -6.23 -7.01
C LEU A 132 5.65 -7.16 -7.16
N TYR A 133 5.88 -7.99 -6.14
CA TYR A 133 7.01 -8.92 -6.10
C TYR A 133 6.81 -10.15 -6.99
N GLY A 134 5.58 -10.44 -7.41
CA GLY A 134 5.26 -11.64 -8.17
C GLY A 134 5.04 -12.88 -7.31
N LEU A 135 4.67 -12.75 -6.03
CA LEU A 135 4.35 -13.91 -5.17
C LEU A 135 3.13 -14.70 -5.68
N HIS A 136 2.29 -14.06 -6.48
CA HIS A 136 1.03 -14.61 -6.99
C HIS A 136 0.86 -14.41 -8.51
N GLY A 137 1.96 -14.31 -9.26
CA GLY A 137 1.90 -14.12 -10.71
C GLY A 137 3.14 -13.44 -11.27
N ARG A 138 2.93 -12.51 -12.20
CA ARG A 138 3.99 -11.69 -12.79
C ARG A 138 4.55 -10.72 -11.75
N SER A 139 5.87 -10.53 -11.74
CA SER A 139 6.54 -9.46 -10.99
C SER A 139 6.64 -8.21 -11.87
N TRP A 140 6.54 -7.04 -11.23
CA TRP A 140 6.82 -5.73 -11.86
C TRP A 140 7.91 -4.95 -11.12
N LEU A 141 8.63 -5.62 -10.20
CA LEU A 141 9.61 -4.94 -9.35
C LEU A 141 10.71 -4.24 -10.17
N ALA A 142 11.18 -4.84 -11.26
CA ALA A 142 12.24 -4.27 -12.09
C ALA A 142 11.77 -3.03 -12.87
N GLU A 143 10.50 -3.02 -13.28
CA GLU A 143 9.81 -1.92 -13.94
C GLU A 143 9.60 -0.74 -12.98
N THR A 144 9.16 -0.99 -11.75
CA THR A 144 8.91 0.06 -10.75
C THR A 144 10.14 0.66 -10.07
N LEU A 145 11.34 0.15 -10.35
CA LEU A 145 12.60 0.66 -9.78
C LEU A 145 13.38 1.57 -10.74
N ARG A 146 12.76 1.99 -11.84
CA ARG A 146 13.40 2.77 -12.92
C ARG A 146 13.42 4.27 -12.66
#